data_AF-G3I3P0-F1
#
_entry.id   AF-G3I3P0-F1
#
_cell.length_a   1.000
_cell.length_b   1.000
_cell.length_c   1.000
_cell.angle_alpha   90.00
_cell.angle_beta   90.00
_cell.angle_gamma   90.00
#
_symmetry.space_group_name_H-M   'P 1'
#
loop_
_entity.id
_entity.type
_entity.pdbx_description
1 polymer ?
#
loop_
_entity_poly.entity_id
_entity_poly.type
_entity_poly.pdbx_seq_one_letter_code
_entity_poly.pdbx_strand_id
1 'polypeptide(L)'
;MLLLVSTLFLWEHVASNPSDALPSEALYEYVVKTASATDVLASNMHDEVIPDLLKSVGIITHAWVKPLTNLVSAVPALPGASDNLLRTATGVMEGNNMLREGLKPILNRTHVEDDDYPEWSGQSDLQSSDEDTLRSAVHSLTTCLKGDMQKITNYLRDVWCRTSIRAECGNQ
;
A
#
# COMPACT_ATOMS: atom_id res chain seq x y z
N MET A 1 20.31 -1.23 -19.73
CA MET A 1 20.69 -1.54 -21.13
C MET A 1 20.74 -3.02 -21.47
N LEU A 2 20.91 -3.95 -20.51
CA LEU A 2 20.98 -5.39 -20.81
C LEU A 2 19.62 -6.02 -21.21
N LEU A 3 18.49 -5.51 -20.71
CA LEU A 3 17.16 -6.08 -21.02
C LEU A 3 16.69 -5.80 -22.47
N LEU A 4 17.14 -4.71 -23.10
CA LEU A 4 16.82 -4.39 -24.49
C LEU A 4 17.59 -5.25 -25.49
N VAL A 5 18.77 -5.76 -25.09
CA VAL A 5 19.58 -6.63 -25.94
C VAL A 5 18.97 -8.04 -25.98
N SER A 6 18.42 -8.51 -24.86
CA SER A 6 17.75 -9.82 -24.79
C SER A 6 16.47 -9.90 -25.63
N THR A 7 15.70 -8.82 -25.74
CA THR A 7 14.51 -8.79 -26.60
C THR A 7 14.87 -8.69 -28.07
N LEU A 8 15.96 -8.01 -28.44
CA LEU A 8 16.42 -7.97 -29.84
C LEU A 8 16.86 -9.35 -30.36
N PHE A 9 17.60 -10.12 -29.56
CA PHE A 9 18.03 -11.48 -29.94
C PHE A 9 16.86 -12.46 -30.10
N LEU A 10 15.74 -12.26 -29.39
CA LEU A 10 14.53 -13.07 -29.54
C LEU A 10 13.81 -12.82 -30.88
N TRP A 11 13.88 -11.61 -31.42
CA TRP A 11 13.24 -11.26 -32.69
C TRP A 11 14.11 -11.57 -33.91
N GLU A 12 15.44 -11.60 -33.76
CA GLU A 12 16.36 -11.93 -34.86
C GLU A 12 16.24 -13.40 -35.32
N HIS A 13 15.85 -14.31 -34.41
CA HIS A 13 15.51 -15.71 -34.75
C HIS A 13 14.12 -15.90 -35.37
N VAL A 14 13.24 -14.90 -35.30
CA VAL A 14 11.90 -14.95 -35.93
C VAL A 14 11.95 -14.53 -37.40
N ALA A 15 12.97 -13.77 -37.80
CA ALA A 15 13.07 -13.18 -39.14
C ALA A 15 14.01 -13.92 -40.12
N SER A 16 14.47 -15.13 -39.81
CA SER A 16 15.30 -15.94 -40.72
C SER A 16 14.46 -16.91 -41.57
N ASN A 17 14.74 -16.91 -42.87
CA ASN A 17 13.97 -17.53 -43.95
C ASN A 17 13.76 -19.05 -43.74
N PRO A 18 12.52 -19.59 -43.73
CA PRO A 18 12.28 -21.00 -43.45
C PRO A 18 12.38 -21.81 -44.76
N SER A 19 13.52 -22.44 -45.02
CA SER A 19 13.57 -23.51 -46.02
C SER A 19 13.13 -24.87 -45.48
N ASP A 20 12.71 -24.95 -44.21
CA ASP A 20 11.99 -26.10 -43.63
C ASP A 20 10.94 -25.53 -42.67
N ALA A 21 9.74 -25.26 -43.20
CA ALA A 21 8.67 -24.66 -42.41
C ALA A 21 8.20 -25.63 -41.33
N LEU A 22 8.42 -25.28 -40.05
CA LEU A 22 7.72 -25.94 -38.94
C LEU A 22 6.21 -25.93 -39.25
N PRO A 23 5.50 -27.05 -39.02
CA PRO A 23 4.05 -27.08 -39.16
C PRO A 23 3.43 -25.91 -38.38
N SER A 24 2.45 -25.23 -38.97
CA SER A 24 1.77 -24.08 -38.33
C SER A 24 1.29 -24.42 -36.92
N GLU A 25 0.84 -25.65 -36.70
CA GLU A 25 0.44 -26.20 -35.40
C GLU A 25 1.54 -26.10 -34.34
N ALA A 26 2.79 -26.44 -34.68
CA ALA A 26 3.92 -26.35 -33.75
C ALA A 26 4.26 -24.90 -33.38
N LEU A 27 4.06 -23.96 -34.32
CA LEU A 27 4.20 -22.52 -34.05
C LEU A 27 3.09 -22.01 -33.12
N TYR A 28 1.85 -22.41 -33.36
CA TYR A 28 0.72 -22.07 -32.47
C TYR A 28 0.93 -22.64 -31.06
N GLU A 29 1.33 -23.91 -30.94
CA GLU A 29 1.62 -24.54 -29.67
C GLU A 29 2.73 -23.79 -28.91
N TYR A 30 3.81 -23.43 -29.60
CA TYR A 30 4.90 -22.64 -29.02
C TYR A 30 4.42 -21.29 -28.48
N VAL A 31 3.64 -20.54 -29.26
CA VAL A 31 3.14 -19.22 -28.85
C VAL A 31 2.19 -19.34 -27.65
N VAL A 32 1.25 -20.28 -27.67
CA VAL A 32 0.32 -20.51 -26.56
C VAL A 32 1.06 -20.92 -25.29
N LYS A 33 2.02 -21.84 -25.40
CA LYS A 33 2.84 -22.28 -24.27
C LYS A 33 3.67 -21.13 -23.69
N THR A 34 4.27 -20.31 -24.55
CA THR A 34 5.06 -19.15 -24.14
C THR A 34 4.21 -18.10 -23.45
N ALA A 35 3.02 -17.80 -24.00
CA ALA A 35 2.07 -16.88 -23.39
C ALA A 35 1.62 -17.37 -22.01
N SER A 36 1.25 -18.65 -21.91
CA SER A 36 0.83 -19.27 -20.64
C SER A 36 1.94 -19.25 -19.59
N ALA A 37 3.19 -19.55 -19.98
CA ALA A 37 4.32 -19.48 -19.05
C ALA A 37 4.59 -18.04 -18.57
N THR A 38 4.43 -17.07 -19.47
CA THR A 38 4.59 -15.64 -19.14
C THR A 38 3.49 -15.16 -18.19
N ASP A 39 2.25 -15.60 -18.39
CA ASP A 39 1.12 -15.31 -17.49
C ASP A 39 1.34 -15.86 -16.08
N VAL A 40 1.87 -17.08 -15.96
CA VAL A 40 2.25 -17.68 -14.67
C VAL A 40 3.36 -16.88 -13.99
N LEU A 41 4.40 -16.47 -14.73
CA LEU A 41 5.48 -15.65 -14.17
C LEU A 41 4.98 -14.28 -13.71
N ALA A 42 4.10 -13.64 -14.49
CA ALA A 42 3.49 -12.37 -14.12
C ALA A 42 2.64 -12.51 -12.84
N SER A 43 1.88 -13.60 -12.73
CA SER A 43 1.09 -13.92 -11.52
C SER A 43 1.98 -14.14 -10.30
N ASN A 44 3.09 -14.86 -10.43
CA ASN A 44 4.03 -15.09 -9.33
C ASN A 44 4.66 -13.77 -8.84
N MET A 45 5.15 -12.92 -9.76
CA MET A 45 5.69 -11.60 -9.39
C MET A 45 4.65 -10.76 -8.65
N HIS A 46 3.39 -10.88 -9.05
CA HIS A 46 2.29 -10.14 -8.47
C HIS A 46 1.95 -10.61 -7.05
N ASP A 47 2.01 -11.92 -6.79
CA ASP A 47 1.80 -12.53 -5.47
C ASP A 47 2.92 -12.21 -4.48
N GLU A 48 4.18 -12.10 -4.95
CA GLU A 48 5.32 -11.73 -4.12
C GLU A 48 5.21 -10.32 -3.50
N VAL A 49 4.46 -9.40 -4.13
CA VAL A 49 4.31 -8.01 -3.67
C VAL A 49 3.22 -7.85 -2.60
N ILE A 50 2.24 -8.76 -2.54
CA ILE A 50 1.09 -8.67 -1.62
C ILE A 50 1.52 -8.61 -0.14
N PRO A 51 2.43 -9.49 0.35
CA PRO A 51 2.90 -9.45 1.73
C PRO A 51 3.54 -8.11 2.11
N ASP A 52 4.32 -7.50 1.22
CA ASP A 52 5.00 -6.22 1.48
C ASP A 52 4.02 -5.05 1.59
N LEU A 53 2.97 -5.05 0.77
CA LEU A 53 1.89 -4.06 0.87
C LEU A 53 1.14 -4.20 2.19
N LEU A 54 0.78 -5.42 2.57
CA LEU A 54 0.11 -5.70 3.85
C LEU A 54 1.00 -5.32 5.03
N LYS A 55 2.29 -5.66 5.00
CA LYS A 55 3.27 -5.25 6.01
C LYS A 55 3.34 -3.73 6.13
N SER A 56 3.38 -3.02 5.01
CA SER A 56 3.37 -1.55 4.99
C SER A 56 2.12 -0.97 5.65
N VAL A 57 0.93 -1.53 5.38
CA VAL A 57 -0.31 -1.12 6.05
C VAL A 57 -0.22 -1.37 7.57
N GLY A 58 0.29 -2.53 7.98
CA GLY A 58 0.52 -2.85 9.39
C GLY A 58 1.41 -1.83 10.10
N ILE A 59 2.55 -1.49 9.48
CA ILE A 59 3.50 -0.50 10.00
C ILE A 59 2.87 0.88 10.15
N ILE A 60 2.21 1.37 9.09
CA ILE A 60 1.60 2.71 9.10
C ILE A 60 0.51 2.77 10.19
N THR A 61 -0.40 1.80 10.21
CA THR A 61 -1.51 1.81 11.18
C THR A 61 -1.02 1.74 12.63
N HIS A 62 0.05 0.97 12.90
CA HIS A 62 0.68 0.93 14.22
C HIS A 62 1.34 2.27 14.58
N ALA A 63 2.14 2.85 13.68
CA ALA A 63 2.82 4.13 13.92
C ALA A 63 1.86 5.27 14.27
N TRP A 64 0.62 5.22 13.77
CA TRP A 64 -0.41 6.23 14.03
C TRP A 64 -1.14 6.10 15.38
N VAL A 65 -0.94 5.02 16.16
CA VAL A 65 -1.64 4.83 17.46
C VAL A 65 -1.33 5.95 18.45
N LYS A 66 -0.04 6.21 18.72
CA LYS A 66 0.40 7.24 19.68
C LYS A 66 0.08 8.66 19.18
N PRO A 67 0.37 9.05 17.93
CA PRO A 67 0.01 10.38 17.43
C PRO A 67 -1.50 10.67 17.45
N LEU A 68 -2.36 9.69 17.12
CA LEU A 68 -3.82 9.88 17.17
C LEU A 68 -4.33 10.06 18.61
N THR A 69 -3.77 9.31 19.56
CA THR A 69 -4.09 9.49 21.00
C THR A 69 -3.70 10.89 21.47
N ASN A 70 -2.50 11.35 21.09
CA ASN A 70 -2.01 12.69 21.43
C ASN A 70 -2.85 13.79 20.77
N LEU A 71 -3.25 13.59 19.51
CA LEU A 71 -4.11 14.54 18.80
C LEU A 71 -5.47 14.70 19.49
N VAL A 72 -6.16 13.60 19.82
CA VAL A 72 -7.45 13.64 20.53
C VAL A 72 -7.32 14.38 21.86
N SER A 73 -6.20 14.19 22.56
CA SER A 73 -5.93 14.87 23.83
C SER A 73 -5.61 16.37 23.66
N ALA A 74 -5.01 16.77 22.54
CA ALA A 74 -4.60 18.14 22.27
C ALA A 74 -5.73 19.02 21.70
N VAL A 75 -6.69 18.45 20.97
CA VAL A 75 -7.79 19.21 20.33
C VAL A 75 -8.56 20.11 21.32
N PRO A 76 -8.92 19.70 22.54
CA PRO A 76 -9.62 20.57 23.49
C PRO A 76 -8.83 21.83 23.91
N ALA A 77 -7.50 21.79 23.83
CA ALA A 77 -6.64 22.93 24.15
C ALA A 77 -6.50 23.92 22.98
N LEU A 78 -6.97 23.56 21.77
CA LEU A 78 -6.85 24.41 20.59
C LEU A 78 -7.93 25.52 20.59
N PRO A 79 -7.54 26.80 20.59
CA PRO A 79 -8.50 27.90 20.55
C PRO A 79 -9.36 27.86 19.29
N GLY A 80 -10.68 27.93 19.49
CA GLY A 80 -11.67 27.84 18.40
C GLY A 80 -11.88 26.42 17.86
N ALA A 81 -11.38 25.37 18.52
CA ALA A 81 -11.71 23.99 18.16
C ALA A 81 -13.22 23.76 18.25
N SER A 82 -13.79 23.24 17.16
CA SER A 82 -15.19 22.83 17.14
C SER A 82 -15.35 21.45 17.76
N ASP A 83 -16.51 21.18 18.38
CA ASP A 83 -16.89 19.83 18.82
C ASP A 83 -16.82 18.81 17.66
N ASN A 84 -17.05 19.30 16.44
CA ASN A 84 -16.93 18.49 15.23
C ASN A 84 -15.49 18.01 14.97
N LEU A 85 -14.48 18.84 15.25
CA LEU A 85 -13.07 18.47 15.08
C LEU A 85 -12.69 17.35 16.06
N LEU A 86 -13.06 17.50 17.34
CA LEU A 86 -12.79 16.47 18.35
C LEU A 86 -13.47 15.15 17.98
N ARG A 87 -14.77 15.19 17.67
CA ARG A 87 -15.54 14.02 17.23
C ARG A 87 -14.90 13.32 16.03
N THR A 88 -14.39 14.10 15.06
CA THR A 88 -13.73 13.56 13.87
C THR A 88 -12.38 12.92 14.22
N ALA A 89 -11.56 13.57 15.06
CA ALA A 89 -10.28 13.02 15.50
C ALA A 89 -10.46 11.70 16.27
N THR A 90 -11.46 11.63 17.16
CA THR A 90 -11.83 10.40 17.88
C THR A 90 -12.26 9.31 16.91
N GLY A 91 -13.12 9.63 15.94
CA GLY A 91 -13.56 8.65 14.93
C GLY A 91 -12.42 8.09 14.08
N VAL A 92 -11.42 8.92 13.72
CA VAL A 92 -10.24 8.45 13.00
C VAL A 92 -9.34 7.56 13.87
N MET A 93 -9.15 7.92 15.14
CA MET A 93 -8.43 7.09 16.11
C MET A 93 -9.07 5.71 16.27
N GLU A 94 -10.39 5.66 16.47
CA GLU A 94 -11.16 4.41 16.58
C GLU A 94 -11.10 3.60 15.29
N GLY A 95 -11.27 4.24 14.13
CA GLY A 95 -11.16 3.60 12.82
C GLY A 95 -9.79 2.98 12.58
N ASN A 96 -8.70 3.67 12.94
CA ASN A 96 -7.34 3.12 12.86
C ASN A 96 -7.19 1.88 13.75
N ASN A 97 -7.74 1.91 14.97
CA ASN A 97 -7.70 0.75 15.87
C ASN A 97 -8.49 -0.44 15.31
N MET A 98 -9.68 -0.21 14.76
CA MET A 98 -10.47 -1.26 14.11
C MET A 98 -9.73 -1.87 12.92
N LEU A 99 -9.08 -1.04 12.10
CA LEU A 99 -8.29 -1.50 10.97
C LEU A 99 -7.12 -2.39 11.44
N ARG A 100 -6.40 -1.98 12.49
CA ARG A 100 -5.32 -2.80 13.07
C ARG A 100 -5.81 -4.17 13.53
N GLU A 101 -6.93 -4.21 14.25
CA GLU A 101 -7.52 -5.49 14.70
C GLU A 101 -7.93 -6.37 13.51
N GLY A 102 -8.50 -5.78 12.45
CA GLY A 102 -8.84 -6.49 11.22
C GLY A 102 -7.63 -7.05 10.46
N LEU A 103 -6.47 -6.39 10.56
CA LEU A 103 -5.23 -6.80 9.89
C LEU A 103 -4.50 -7.93 10.61
N LYS A 104 -4.60 -8.05 11.94
CA LYS A 104 -3.93 -9.10 12.73
C LYS A 104 -4.04 -10.52 12.14
N PRO A 105 -5.24 -11.05 11.81
CA PRO A 105 -5.34 -12.41 11.27
C PRO A 105 -4.69 -12.56 9.88
N ILE A 106 -4.53 -11.47 9.13
CA ILE A 106 -3.90 -11.44 7.81
C ILE A 106 -2.38 -11.40 7.97
N LEU A 107 -1.87 -10.52 8.83
CA LEU A 107 -0.44 -10.34 9.08
C LEU A 107 0.22 -11.50 9.85
N ASN A 108 -0.52 -12.17 10.74
CA ASN A 108 -0.01 -13.37 11.42
C ASN A 108 0.30 -14.52 10.45
N ARG A 109 -0.32 -14.53 9.25
CA ARG A 109 0.01 -15.50 8.19
C ARG A 109 1.31 -15.14 7.47
N THR A 110 1.71 -13.86 7.51
CA THR A 110 2.89 -13.33 6.81
C THR A 110 4.14 -13.26 7.69
N HIS A 111 4.11 -13.76 8.95
CA HIS A 111 5.25 -13.76 9.89
C HIS A 111 5.93 -12.38 10.04
N VAL A 112 5.12 -11.31 10.13
CA VAL A 112 5.64 -9.96 10.36
C VAL A 112 5.94 -9.82 11.85
N GLU A 113 7.23 -9.72 12.19
CA GLU A 113 7.69 -9.43 13.56
C GLU A 113 7.28 -8.00 13.98
N ASP A 114 7.20 -7.79 15.29
CA ASP A 114 6.89 -6.50 15.89
C ASP A 114 8.11 -5.58 15.74
N ASP A 115 8.29 -5.03 14.53
CA ASP A 115 9.37 -4.12 14.18
C ASP A 115 9.27 -2.84 15.03
N ASP A 116 10.42 -2.20 15.33
CA ASP A 116 10.45 -0.85 15.91
C ASP A 116 9.78 0.15 14.93
N TYR A 117 8.57 0.56 15.27
CA TYR A 117 7.82 1.52 14.47
C TYR A 117 8.45 2.92 14.58
N PRO A 118 8.45 3.71 13.50
CA PRO A 118 8.99 5.06 13.55
C PRO A 118 8.27 5.88 14.63
N GLU A 119 9.01 6.31 15.64
CA GLU A 119 8.46 7.16 16.69
C GLU A 119 8.27 8.58 16.14
N TRP A 120 7.06 9.12 16.34
CA TRP A 120 6.76 10.50 15.94
C TRP A 120 7.32 11.50 16.97
N SER A 121 8.17 12.41 16.51
CA SER A 121 8.90 13.37 17.35
C SER A 121 8.13 14.64 17.70
N GLY A 122 6.96 14.90 17.12
CA GLY A 122 6.23 16.17 17.31
C GLY A 122 5.38 16.27 18.58
N GLN A 123 5.55 15.34 19.54
CA GLN A 123 4.69 15.26 20.73
C GLN A 123 4.77 16.51 21.60
N SER A 124 5.95 17.13 21.73
CA SER A 124 6.14 18.38 22.47
C SER A 124 5.26 19.50 21.94
N ASP A 125 5.14 19.60 20.62
CA ASP A 125 4.50 20.72 19.96
C ASP A 125 2.97 20.64 20.10
N LEU A 126 2.42 19.41 20.18
CA LEU A 126 1.00 19.19 20.55
C LEU A 126 0.67 19.50 22.01
N GLN A 127 1.67 19.56 22.89
CA GLN A 127 1.49 19.89 24.30
C GLN A 127 1.86 21.35 24.60
N SER A 128 2.24 22.11 23.57
CA SER A 128 2.64 23.50 23.73
C SER A 128 1.48 24.37 24.22
N SER A 129 1.78 25.26 25.17
CA SER A 129 0.86 26.33 25.58
C SER A 129 0.83 27.50 24.59
N ASP A 130 1.79 27.55 23.66
CA ASP A 130 1.81 28.53 22.57
C ASP A 130 0.81 28.11 21.48
N GLU A 131 -0.19 28.97 21.24
CA GLU A 131 -1.29 28.69 20.33
C GLU A 131 -0.82 28.41 18.90
N ASP A 132 0.12 29.21 18.39
CA ASP A 132 0.60 29.09 17.00
C ASP A 132 1.39 27.79 16.80
N THR A 133 2.21 27.41 17.79
CA THR A 133 2.92 26.12 17.82
C THR A 133 1.94 24.95 17.84
N LEU A 134 0.95 24.98 18.75
CA LEU A 134 -0.07 23.94 18.84
C LEU A 134 -0.86 23.80 17.54
N ARG A 135 -1.31 24.93 16.98
CA ARG A 135 -2.07 24.98 15.72
C ARG A 135 -1.26 24.43 14.56
N SER A 136 0.02 24.78 14.47
CA SER A 136 0.94 24.29 13.44
C SER A 136 1.21 22.78 13.58
N ALA A 137 1.35 22.28 14.80
CA ALA A 137 1.51 20.85 15.09
C ALA A 137 0.28 20.05 14.66
N VAL A 138 -0.92 20.51 15.04
CA VAL A 138 -2.20 19.88 14.63
C VAL A 138 -2.35 19.88 13.10
N HIS A 139 -2.06 21.01 12.44
CA HIS A 139 -2.15 21.10 10.98
C HIS A 139 -1.19 20.15 10.26
N SER A 140 0.07 20.11 10.70
CA SER A 140 1.08 19.23 10.11
C SER A 140 0.70 17.76 10.31
N LEU A 141 0.26 17.40 11.52
CA LEU A 141 -0.12 16.02 11.84
C LEU A 141 -1.32 15.55 11.01
N THR A 142 -2.36 16.37 10.90
CA THR A 142 -3.56 16.04 10.11
C THR A 142 -3.27 15.94 8.61
N THR A 143 -2.30 16.71 8.11
CA THR A 143 -1.82 16.63 6.72
C THR A 143 -1.11 15.30 6.46
N CYS A 144 -0.19 14.89 7.34
CA CYS A 144 0.49 13.59 7.23
C CYS A 144 -0.50 12.43 7.34
N LEU A 145 -1.44 12.51 8.29
CA LEU A 145 -2.49 11.51 8.51
C LEU A 145 -3.31 11.29 7.24
N LYS A 146 -3.73 12.37 6.57
CA LYS A 146 -4.46 12.26 5.30
C LYS A 146 -3.67 11.51 4.24
N GLY A 147 -2.38 11.82 4.07
CA GLY A 147 -1.51 11.17 3.10
C GLY A 147 -1.34 9.68 3.37
N ASP A 148 -1.12 9.31 4.63
CA ASP A 148 -0.91 7.91 5.01
C ASP A 148 -2.21 7.08 4.96
N MET A 149 -3.36 7.66 5.31
CA MET A 149 -4.66 7.00 5.14
C MET A 149 -5.01 6.77 3.66
N GLN A 150 -4.60 7.69 2.78
CA GLN A 150 -4.71 7.49 1.32
C GLN A 150 -3.80 6.35 0.83
N LYS A 151 -2.55 6.27 1.31
CA LYS A 151 -1.65 5.16 0.99
C LYS A 151 -2.24 3.81 1.44
N ILE A 152 -2.72 3.73 2.68
CA ILE A 152 -3.39 2.53 3.22
C ILE A 152 -4.53 2.10 2.30
N THR A 153 -5.41 3.03 1.93
CA THR A 153 -6.56 2.76 1.06
C THR A 153 -6.11 2.21 -0.29
N ASN A 154 -5.07 2.81 -0.89
CA ASN A 154 -4.53 2.37 -2.17
C ASN A 154 -3.89 0.99 -2.09
N TYR A 155 -3.11 0.70 -1.04
CA TYR A 155 -2.49 -0.61 -0.85
C TYR A 155 -3.53 -1.71 -0.63
N LEU A 156 -4.55 -1.46 0.20
CA LEU A 156 -5.62 -2.43 0.42
C LEU A 156 -6.46 -2.65 -0.83
N ARG A 157 -6.72 -1.60 -1.61
CA ARG A 157 -7.40 -1.73 -2.91
C ARG A 157 -6.57 -2.58 -3.87
N ASP A 158 -5.27 -2.35 -3.93
CA ASP A 158 -4.36 -3.16 -4.75
C ASP A 158 -4.45 -4.62 -4.29
N VAL A 159 -4.16 -4.93 -3.03
CA VAL A 159 -4.27 -6.30 -2.48
C VAL A 159 -5.64 -6.94 -2.76
N TRP A 160 -6.74 -6.21 -2.61
CA TRP A 160 -8.07 -6.70 -2.94
C TRP A 160 -8.18 -7.08 -4.43
N CYS A 161 -7.79 -6.17 -5.32
CA CYS A 161 -7.76 -6.40 -6.77
C CYS A 161 -6.93 -7.62 -7.15
N ARG A 162 -5.79 -7.78 -6.48
CA ARG A 162 -4.86 -8.88 -6.70
C ARG A 162 -5.37 -10.24 -6.26
N THR A 163 -6.22 -10.27 -5.23
CA THR A 163 -6.72 -11.52 -4.61
C THR A 163 -8.14 -11.89 -5.02
N SER A 164 -8.90 -10.95 -5.57
CA SER A 164 -10.28 -11.17 -6.00
C SER A 164 -10.36 -11.74 -7.42
N ILE A 165 -11.17 -12.79 -7.61
CA ILE A 165 -11.41 -13.43 -8.93
C ILE A 165 -12.26 -12.52 -9.86
N ARG A 166 -12.94 -11.49 -9.33
CA ARG A 166 -13.77 -10.55 -10.10
C ARG A 166 -13.02 -9.26 -10.37
N ALA A 167 -12.68 -9.05 -11.65
CA ALA A 167 -12.05 -7.85 -12.19
C ALA A 167 -12.98 -6.61 -12.17
N GLU A 168 -13.39 -6.17 -10.98
CA GLU A 168 -14.02 -4.85 -10.79
C GLU A 168 -13.02 -3.93 -10.08
N CYS A 169 -11.89 -3.70 -10.73
CA CYS A 169 -10.88 -2.74 -10.29
C CYS A 169 -10.99 -1.47 -11.13
N GLY A 170 -12.07 -0.71 -10.89
CA GLY A 170 -12.30 0.61 -11.45
C GLY A 170 -12.35 1.65 -10.33
N ASN A 171 -11.76 2.83 -10.56
CA ASN A 171 -11.79 3.94 -9.62
C ASN A 171 -13.25 4.33 -9.31
N GLN A 172 -13.67 4.12 -8.06
CA GLN A 172 -14.88 4.67 -7.49
C GLN A 172 -14.51 5.60 -6.33
#